data_AF-A0AAU2Q9M6-F1
#
_entry.id   AF-A0AAU2Q9M6-F1
#
_cell.length_a   1.000
_cell.length_b   1.000
_cell.length_c   1.000
_cell.angle_alpha   90.00
_cell.angle_beta   90.00
_cell.angle_gamma   90.00
#
_symmetry.space_group_name_H-M   'P 1'
#
loop_
_entity.id
_entity.type
_entity.pdbx_description
1 polymer ?
#
loop_
_entity_poly.entity_id
_entity_poly.type
_entity_poly.pdbx_seq_one_letter_code
_entity_poly.pdbx_strand_id
1 'polypeptide(L)' 'MSSRPSWLYEGARVLDPAGDREGIVQFIGDWEDPMTRRFIPEAVFLRPEGGGVEWVVADHQALRQADPR' A
#
# COMPACT_ATOMS: atom_id res chain seq x y z
N MET A 1 -5.32 -13.94 -12.22
CA MET A 1 -4.08 -13.19 -12.52
C MET A 1 -4.19 -11.87 -11.78
N SER A 2 -3.22 -11.56 -10.92
CA SER A 2 -3.20 -10.29 -10.20
C SER A 2 -3.07 -9.14 -11.20
N SER A 3 -3.84 -8.06 -11.00
CA SER A 3 -3.73 -6.83 -11.79
C SER A 3 -2.66 -5.88 -11.24
N ARG A 4 -1.94 -6.33 -10.21
CA ARG A 4 -0.96 -5.54 -9.49
C ARG A 4 0.28 -5.27 -10.36
N PRO A 5 0.75 -4.01 -10.45
CA PRO A 5 1.97 -3.69 -11.17
C PRO A 5 3.18 -4.42 -10.59
N SER A 6 4.14 -4.82 -11.44
CA SER A 6 5.34 -5.56 -11.01
C SER A 6 6.27 -4.76 -10.09
N TRP A 7 6.19 -3.43 -10.11
CA TRP A 7 6.95 -2.56 -9.21
C TRP A 7 6.39 -2.53 -7.79
N LEU A 8 5.17 -3.04 -7.57
CA LEU A 8 4.50 -3.04 -6.28
C LEU A 8 4.65 -4.40 -5.60
N TYR A 9 5.68 -4.50 -4.76
CA TYR A 9 6.07 -5.69 -4.00
C TYR A 9 6.46 -5.30 -2.56
N GLU A 10 6.50 -6.28 -1.65
CA GLU A 10 6.93 -6.04 -0.26
C GLU A 10 8.36 -5.48 -0.20
N GLY A 11 8.53 -4.38 0.55
CA GLY A 11 9.77 -3.60 0.59
C GLY A 11 9.86 -2.48 -0.44
N ALA A 12 8.93 -2.39 -1.41
CA ALA A 12 8.91 -1.29 -2.36
C ALA A 12 8.61 0.05 -1.68
N ARG A 13 9.29 1.11 -2.13
CA ARG A 13 8.99 2.50 -1.77
C ARG A 13 7.86 3.00 -2.66
N VAL A 14 6.81 3.56 -2.04
CA VAL A 14 5.64 4.07 -2.76
C VAL A 14 5.29 5.47 -2.31
N LEU A 15 4.68 6.23 -3.21
CA LEU A 15 3.96 7.46 -2.90
C LEU A 15 2.46 7.13 -2.86
N ASP A 16 1.82 7.49 -1.76
CA ASP A 16 0.37 7.47 -1.58
C ASP A 16 -0.20 8.89 -1.79
N PRO A 17 -0.80 9.18 -2.96
CA PRO A 17 -1.29 10.53 -3.27
C PRO A 17 -2.48 10.95 -2.40
N ALA A 18 -3.19 10.02 -1.76
CA ALA A 18 -4.36 10.37 -0.94
C ALA A 18 -3.97 11.17 0.32
N GLY A 19 -2.75 10.95 0.81
CA GLY A 19 -2.20 11.64 1.98
C GLY A 19 -0.91 12.41 1.71
N ASP A 20 -0.51 12.55 0.44
CA ASP A 20 0.78 13.13 0.00
C ASP A 20 1.97 12.62 0.84
N ARG A 21 2.06 11.29 1.01
CA ARG A 21 3.03 10.65 1.90
C ARG A 21 3.73 9.46 1.25
N GLU A 22 5.01 9.32 1.53
CA GLU A 22 5.81 8.16 1.13
C GLU A 22 5.75 7.05 2.20
N GLY A 23 5.79 5.80 1.76
CA GLY A 23 5.82 4.64 2.64
C GLY A 23 6.51 3.43 2.00
N ILE A 24 6.79 2.44 2.84
CA ILE A 24 7.31 1.14 2.44
C ILE A 24 6.16 0.12 2.50
N VAL A 25 6.02 -0.69 1.45
CA VAL A 25 5.14 -1.85 1.47
C VAL A 25 5.62 -2.84 2.51
N GLN A 26 4.85 -3.06 3.56
CA GLN A 26 5.13 -4.07 4.58
C GLN A 26 4.58 -5.44 4.18
N PHE A 27 3.34 -5.45 3.66
CA PHE A 27 2.62 -6.67 3.31
C PHE A 27 1.60 -6.37 2.20
N ILE A 28 1.32 -7.38 1.36
CA ILE A 28 0.22 -7.32 0.39
C ILE A 28 -0.63 -8.58 0.51
N GLY A 29 -1.94 -8.41 0.74
CA GLY A 29 -2.83 -9.54 0.86
C GLY A 29 -4.29 -9.15 1.03
N ASP A 30 -5.12 -10.18 1.16
CA ASP A 30 -6.54 -10.00 1.34
C ASP A 30 -6.84 -9.41 2.72
N TRP A 31 -7.74 -8.42 2.77
CA TRP A 31 -8.11 -7.73 3.99
C TRP A 31 -9.61 -7.51 4.08
N GLU A 32 -10.20 -7.79 5.24
CA GLU A 32 -11.55 -7.37 5.57
C GLU A 32 -11.46 -6.08 6.40
N ASP A 33 -11.93 -4.97 5.84
CA ASP A 33 -11.99 -3.70 6.56
C ASP A 33 -12.93 -3.87 7.78
N PRO A 34 -12.43 -3.72 9.02
CA PRO A 34 -13.24 -3.95 10.22
C PRO A 34 -14.36 -2.92 10.38
N MET A 35 -14.21 -1.72 9.79
CA MET A 35 -15.19 -0.65 9.90
C MET A 35 -16.34 -0.83 8.90
N THR A 36 -16.00 -1.18 7.66
CA THR A 36 -16.98 -1.30 6.57
C THR A 36 -17.41 -2.73 6.27
N ARG A 37 -16.73 -3.73 6.84
CA ARG A 37 -16.91 -5.18 6.58
C ARG A 37 -16.69 -5.56 5.12
N ARG A 38 -16.01 -4.70 4.35
CA ARG A 38 -15.72 -4.96 2.94
C ARG A 38 -14.48 -5.83 2.82
N PHE A 39 -14.58 -6.88 2.01
CA PHE A 39 -13.43 -7.66 1.58
C PHE A 39 -12.70 -6.94 0.43
N ILE A 40 -11.39 -6.76 0.61
CA ILE A 40 -10.49 -6.08 -0.31
C ILE A 40 -9.37 -7.06 -0.65
N PRO A 41 -9.35 -7.63 -1.87
CA PRO A 41 -8.24 -8.46 -2.31
C PRO A 41 -7.01 -7.59 -2.56
N GLU A 42 -5.83 -8.13 -2.26
CA GLU A 42 -4.54 -7.46 -2.52
C GLU A 42 -4.42 -6.05 -1.90
N ALA A 43 -4.98 -5.83 -0.71
CA ALA A 43 -4.78 -4.60 0.05
C ALA A 43 -3.29 -4.41 0.38
N VAL A 44 -2.83 -3.16 0.37
CA VAL A 44 -1.43 -2.82 0.58
C VAL A 44 -1.25 -2.20 1.95
N PHE A 45 -0.43 -2.82 2.79
CA PHE A 45 -0.13 -2.36 4.13
C PHE A 45 1.18 -1.58 4.08
N LEU A 46 1.12 -0.30 4.46
CA LEU A 46 2.22 0.65 4.35
C LEU A 46 2.70 1.09 5.74
N ARG A 47 4.01 1.27 5.85
CA ARG A 47 4.67 1.89 7.01
C ARG A 47 5.53 3.09 6.58
N PRO A 48 5.70 4.11 7.43
CA PRO A 48 6.63 5.21 7.13
C PRO A 48 8.11 4.77 7.17
N GLU A 49 8.99 5.47 6.45
CA GLU A 49 10.44 5.16 6.34
C GLU A 49 11.28 5.33 7.61
N GLY A 50 10.71 5.89 8.67
CA GLY A 50 11.35 6.03 10.00
C GLY A 50 10.54 5.42 11.14
N GLY A 51 9.53 4.60 10.83
CA GLY A 51 8.49 4.21 11.78
C GLY A 51 7.41 5.28 11.96
N GLY A 52 6.35 4.95 12.69
CA GLY A 52 5.19 5.82 12.89
C GLY A 52 3.88 5.08 12.65
N VAL A 53 2.83 5.82 12.31
CA VAL A 53 1.50 5.26 12.10
C VAL A 53 1.42 4.56 10.75
N GLU A 54 1.15 3.26 10.78
CA GLU A 54 0.91 2.43 9.60
C GLU A 54 -0.47 2.69 9.01
N TRP A 55 -0.66 2.39 7.73
CA TRP A 55 -1.95 2.54 7.07
C TRP A 55 -2.16 1.51 5.97
N VAL A 56 -3.43 1.30 5.62
CA VAL A 56 -3.84 0.37 4.57
C VAL A 56 -4.35 1.15 3.37
N VAL A 57 -3.92 0.76 2.18
CA VAL A 57 -4.42 1.26 0.91
C VAL A 57 -5.27 0.18 0.26
N ALA A 58 -6.56 0.47 0.17
CA ALA A 58 -7.56 -0.47 -0.35
C ALA A 58 -7.54 -0.59 -1.88
N ASP A 59 -7.12 0.46 -2.58
CA ASP A 59 -6.95 0.46 -4.04
C ASP A 59 -5.47 0.64 -4.39
N HIS A 60 -4.79 -0.46 -4.65
CA HIS A 60 -3.37 -0.47 -4.98
C HIS A 60 -3.04 0.24 -6.29
N GLN A 61 -4.03 0.50 -7.16
CA GLN A 61 -3.83 1.26 -8.40
C GLN A 61 -3.66 2.77 -8.13
N ALA A 62 -4.03 3.24 -6.94
CA ALA A 62 -3.82 4.62 -6.53
C ALA A 62 -2.35 4.94 -6.19
N LEU A 63 -1.54 3.91 -5.91
CA LEU A 63 -0.14 4.07 -5.53
C LEU A 63 0.74 4.42 -6.74
N ARG A 64 1.81 5.16 -6.46
CA ARG A 64 2.86 5.44 -7.44
C ARG A 64 4.19 4.91 -6.92
N GLN A 65 5.05 4.51 -7.85
CA GLN A 65 6.45 4.22 -7.52
C GLN A 65 7.10 5.51 -7.00
N ALA A 66 7.71 5.45 -5.82
CA ALA A 66 8.50 6.57 -5.34
C ALA A 66 9.82 6.65 -6.13
N ASP A 67 10.32 7.86 -6.38
CA ASP A 67 11.56 8.03 -7.13
C ASP A 67 12.73 7.32 -6.41
N PRO A 68 13.58 6.60 -7.17
CA PRO A 68 14.85 6.13 -6.63
C PRO A 68 15.71 7.36 -6.30
N ARG A 69 16.00 7.57 -5.02
CA ARG A 69 16.95 8.57 -4.55
C ARG A 69 18.38 8.16 -4.88
#